data_AF-A0A8H4J5D0-F1
#
_entry.id   AF-A0A8H4J5D0-F1
#
_cell.length_a   1.000
_cell.length_b   1.000
_cell.length_c   1.000
_cell.angle_alpha   90.00
_cell.angle_beta   90.00
_cell.angle_gamma   90.00
#
_symmetry.space_group_name_H-M   'P 1'
#
loop_
_entity.id
_entity.type
_entity.pdbx_description
1 polymer ?
#
loop_
_entity_poly.entity_id
_entity_poly.type
_entity_poly.pdbx_seq_one_letter_code
_entity_poly.pdbx_strand_id
1 'polypeptide(L)'
;MSTLPPPPASLEINMFNWHSATALAYAANEHKHARACGRLAIWIDGSVTHVRSATGFAYQQVVDFETGAREWLTRGVRHASDGAASPEAAEFWGVGYALRDIALPILEEDPVNGDGVTAVAVYTDSMWVAKKLSQVEGKDRSTWAWADEGLRQVYRDIELLAERFGVRVEVNWVPGHSGVDGNELANYVAQSTTGASTQNMGARALVQRKRMEDLVRQRDVRMRAGEHRRRQQREQRLRDSWH
;
A
#
# COMPACT_ATOMS: atom_id res chain seq x y z
N MET A 1 -28.95 25.09 12.06
CA MET A 1 -28.18 23.92 12.54
C MET A 1 -27.70 23.18 11.31
N SER A 2 -26.42 23.31 10.96
CA SER A 2 -25.84 22.64 9.79
C SER A 2 -25.44 21.23 10.22
N THR A 3 -26.10 20.22 9.66
CA THR A 3 -25.87 18.80 9.94
C THR A 3 -25.30 18.15 8.70
N LEU A 4 -23.97 18.12 8.57
CA LEU A 4 -23.25 17.27 7.62
C LEU A 4 -21.99 16.68 8.30
N PRO A 5 -21.53 15.50 7.86
CA PRO A 5 -20.97 14.47 8.74
C PRO A 5 -19.50 14.70 9.15
N PRO A 6 -19.00 13.97 10.16
CA PRO A 6 -17.58 13.88 10.57
C PRO A 6 -16.61 13.58 9.40
N PRO A 7 -15.27 13.37 9.62
CA PRO A 7 -14.45 12.62 8.65
C PRO A 7 -15.25 11.47 8.04
N PRO A 8 -14.96 11.03 6.78
CA PRO A 8 -15.71 9.91 6.20
C PRO A 8 -15.84 8.85 7.28
N ALA A 9 -17.07 8.43 7.62
CA ALA A 9 -17.23 7.46 8.71
C ALA A 9 -16.41 6.18 8.45
N SER A 10 -16.00 6.01 7.19
CA SER A 10 -15.07 5.02 6.69
C SER A 10 -13.58 5.30 6.93
N LEU A 11 -13.11 6.51 7.25
CA LEU A 11 -11.68 6.78 7.52
C LEU A 11 -11.34 6.63 9.01
N GLU A 12 -10.44 5.69 9.30
CA GLU A 12 -9.78 5.57 10.60
C GLU A 12 -8.29 5.90 10.47
N ILE A 13 -7.76 6.67 11.43
CA ILE A 13 -6.34 6.99 11.49
C ILE A 13 -5.79 6.45 12.80
N ASN A 14 -4.89 5.47 12.68
CA ASN A 14 -4.45 4.65 13.79
C ASN A 14 -2.98 4.89 14.13
N MET A 15 -2.65 4.63 15.40
CA MET A 15 -1.30 4.45 15.94
C MET A 15 -0.33 5.64 15.92
N PHE A 16 -0.68 6.80 15.36
CA PHE A 16 0.24 7.97 15.35
C PHE A 16 0.41 8.67 16.73
N ASN A 17 -0.46 8.37 17.70
CA ASN A 17 -0.34 8.80 19.11
C ASN A 17 0.14 7.67 20.05
N TRP A 18 0.50 6.52 19.50
CA TRP A 18 0.84 5.32 20.27
C TRP A 18 2.36 5.21 20.46
N HIS A 19 2.77 4.42 21.45
CA HIS A 19 4.19 4.07 21.60
C HIS A 19 4.63 3.20 20.41
N SER A 20 5.83 3.46 19.87
CA SER A 20 6.36 2.76 18.70
C SER A 20 6.34 1.23 18.82
N ALA A 21 6.47 0.70 20.05
CA ALA A 21 6.39 -0.73 20.32
C ALA A 21 5.00 -1.32 20.02
N THR A 22 3.92 -0.59 20.36
CA THR A 22 2.55 -1.04 20.09
C THR A 22 2.24 -0.99 18.61
N ALA A 23 2.67 0.08 17.92
CA ALA A 23 2.52 0.22 16.47
C ALA A 23 3.26 -0.90 15.72
N LEU A 24 4.48 -1.22 16.17
CA LEU A 24 5.27 -2.33 15.64
C LEU A 24 4.59 -3.68 15.87
N ALA A 25 4.09 -3.96 17.08
CA ALA A 25 3.42 -5.22 17.38
C ALA A 25 2.16 -5.42 16.52
N TYR A 26 1.38 -4.36 16.31
CA TYR A 26 0.22 -4.37 15.42
C TYR A 26 0.63 -4.66 13.98
N ALA A 27 1.60 -3.91 13.45
CA ALA A 27 2.14 -4.07 12.11
C ALA A 27 2.71 -5.47 11.83
N ALA A 28 3.44 -6.04 12.80
CA ALA A 28 4.00 -7.38 12.71
C ALA A 28 2.92 -8.47 12.71
N ASN A 29 1.78 -8.22 13.36
CA ASN A 29 0.64 -9.14 13.37
C ASN A 29 -0.20 -9.06 12.09
N GLU A 30 -0.24 -7.91 11.41
CA GLU A 30 -0.93 -7.76 10.12
C GLU A 30 -0.41 -8.79 9.10
N HIS A 31 0.92 -8.99 9.06
CA HIS A 31 1.57 -9.97 8.20
C HIS A 31 1.03 -11.40 8.38
N LYS A 32 0.55 -11.72 9.58
CA LYS A 32 0.05 -13.05 9.93
C LYS A 32 -1.46 -13.21 9.72
N HIS A 33 -2.24 -12.11 9.69
CA HIS A 33 -3.70 -12.16 9.82
C HIS A 33 -4.51 -11.30 8.85
N ALA A 34 -3.88 -10.51 7.96
CA ALA A 34 -4.58 -9.50 7.15
C ALA A 34 -5.91 -10.01 6.51
N ARG A 35 -5.95 -11.24 5.96
CA ARG A 35 -7.17 -11.78 5.36
C ARG A 35 -8.14 -12.48 6.29
N ALA A 36 -7.67 -13.04 7.42
CA ALA A 36 -8.57 -13.61 8.42
C ALA A 36 -9.55 -12.54 8.96
N CYS A 37 -9.16 -11.27 8.87
CA CYS A 37 -9.93 -10.12 9.31
C CYS A 37 -10.61 -9.34 8.17
N GLY A 38 -10.61 -9.85 6.93
CA GLY A 38 -11.21 -9.17 5.78
C GLY A 38 -10.54 -7.84 5.41
N ARG A 39 -9.22 -7.71 5.58
CA ARG A 39 -8.46 -6.49 5.26
C ARG A 39 -7.60 -6.65 4.00
N LEU A 40 -7.57 -5.61 3.18
CA LEU A 40 -6.58 -5.42 2.11
C LEU A 40 -5.47 -4.51 2.65
N ALA A 41 -4.34 -5.10 3.05
CA ALA A 41 -3.19 -4.36 3.56
C ALA A 41 -2.26 -3.90 2.42
N ILE A 42 -2.00 -2.59 2.36
CA ILE A 42 -1.11 -1.95 1.39
C ILE A 42 -0.08 -1.12 2.15
N TRP A 43 1.19 -1.40 1.94
CA TRP A 43 2.32 -0.71 2.55
C TRP A 43 2.89 0.28 1.55
N ILE A 44 3.19 1.49 2.00
CA ILE A 44 3.74 2.56 1.18
C ILE A 44 5.00 3.12 1.84
N ASP A 45 5.96 3.53 1.00
CA ASP A 45 7.13 4.30 1.43
C ASP A 45 7.54 5.27 0.31
N GLY A 46 7.88 6.50 0.65
CA GLY A 46 8.35 7.57 -0.23
C GLY A 46 9.85 7.78 -0.16
N SER A 47 10.54 7.62 -1.30
CA SER A 47 11.97 7.91 -1.43
C SER A 47 12.20 9.13 -2.32
N VAL A 48 13.11 10.01 -1.90
CA VAL A 48 13.57 11.16 -2.68
C VAL A 48 15.10 11.15 -2.75
N THR A 49 15.61 11.43 -3.94
CA THR A 49 17.00 11.77 -4.23
C THR A 49 17.05 13.18 -4.81
N HIS A 50 18.24 13.76 -4.98
CA HIS A 50 18.40 15.11 -5.51
C HIS A 50 17.79 15.34 -6.92
N VAL A 51 17.49 14.28 -7.66
CA VAL A 51 17.01 14.36 -9.06
C VAL A 51 15.71 13.62 -9.31
N ARG A 52 15.26 12.78 -8.38
CA ARG A 52 14.16 11.84 -8.59
C ARG A 52 13.46 11.55 -7.28
N SER A 53 12.14 11.42 -7.34
CA SER A 53 11.33 10.88 -6.26
C SER A 53 10.49 9.71 -6.75
N ALA A 54 10.19 8.79 -5.85
CA ALA A 54 9.33 7.65 -6.12
C ALA A 54 8.61 7.20 -4.86
N THR A 55 7.48 6.53 -5.06
CA THR A 55 6.78 5.79 -4.00
C THR A 55 6.86 4.31 -4.31
N GLY A 56 7.26 3.53 -3.30
CA GLY A 56 7.22 2.08 -3.31
C GLY A 56 5.96 1.58 -2.63
N PHE A 57 5.44 0.48 -3.15
CA PHE A 57 4.24 -0.18 -2.65
C PHE A 57 4.55 -1.65 -2.43
N ALA A 58 4.00 -2.23 -1.36
CA ALA A 58 3.97 -3.66 -1.14
C ALA A 58 2.58 -4.09 -0.63
N TYR A 59 2.00 -5.13 -1.20
CA TYR A 59 0.68 -5.64 -0.82
C TYR A 59 0.57 -7.13 -1.12
N GLN A 60 -0.27 -7.85 -0.39
CA GLN A 60 -0.44 -9.29 -0.61
C GLN A 60 -1.64 -9.60 -1.49
N GLN A 61 -1.45 -10.49 -2.45
CA GLN A 61 -2.53 -11.07 -3.26
C GLN A 61 -2.44 -12.59 -3.28
N VAL A 62 -3.59 -13.24 -3.48
CA VAL A 62 -3.65 -14.65 -3.84
C VAL A 62 -3.09 -14.80 -5.25
N VAL A 63 -2.05 -15.60 -5.39
CA VAL A 63 -1.40 -15.89 -6.68
C VAL A 63 -1.70 -17.30 -7.17
N ASP A 64 -2.14 -18.18 -6.28
CA ASP A 64 -2.56 -19.55 -6.57
C ASP A 64 -3.98 -19.77 -6.04
N PHE A 65 -4.91 -20.01 -6.95
CA PHE A 65 -6.34 -20.18 -6.64
C PHE A 65 -6.66 -21.54 -6.04
N GLU A 66 -5.86 -22.57 -6.33
CA GLU A 66 -6.10 -23.92 -5.84
C GLU A 66 -5.67 -24.06 -4.39
N THR A 67 -4.52 -23.48 -4.06
CA THR A 67 -3.95 -23.55 -2.70
C THR A 67 -4.31 -22.34 -1.84
N GLY A 68 -4.84 -21.27 -2.44
CA GLY A 68 -5.02 -19.98 -1.79
C GLY A 68 -3.69 -19.30 -1.44
N ALA A 69 -2.56 -19.76 -2.00
CA ALA A 69 -1.25 -19.23 -1.66
C ALA A 69 -1.15 -17.74 -2.02
N ARG A 70 -0.53 -16.99 -1.11
CA ARG A 70 -0.40 -15.53 -1.21
C ARG A 70 1.06 -15.14 -1.40
N GLU A 71 1.27 -14.10 -2.20
CA GLU A 71 2.58 -13.50 -2.39
C GLU A 71 2.53 -11.99 -2.26
N TRP A 72 3.67 -11.43 -1.86
CA TRP A 72 3.91 -9.99 -1.83
C TRP A 72 4.10 -9.46 -3.24
N LEU A 73 3.13 -8.72 -3.74
CA LEU A 73 3.31 -7.89 -4.92
C LEU A 73 3.94 -6.57 -4.52
N THR A 74 4.78 -6.04 -5.41
CA THR A 74 5.46 -4.78 -5.22
C THR A 74 5.31 -3.91 -6.46
N ARG A 75 5.14 -2.61 -6.26
CA ARG A 75 5.09 -1.64 -7.35
C ARG A 75 5.91 -0.42 -6.98
N GLY A 76 6.69 0.11 -7.92
CA GLY A 76 7.42 1.35 -7.76
C GLY A 76 6.91 2.36 -8.76
N VAL A 77 6.56 3.56 -8.30
CA VAL A 77 6.07 4.62 -9.18
C VAL A 77 6.95 5.85 -9.02
N ARG A 78 7.52 6.31 -10.14
CA ARG A 78 8.25 7.57 -10.19
C ARG A 78 7.27 8.72 -10.27
N HIS A 79 7.53 9.76 -9.49
CA HIS A 79 6.81 11.01 -9.65
C HIS A 79 7.38 11.77 -10.84
N ALA A 80 6.55 12.56 -11.52
CA ALA A 80 7.03 13.58 -12.43
C ALA A 80 7.95 14.55 -11.67
N SER A 81 8.81 15.29 -12.39
CA SER A 81 9.84 16.17 -11.81
C SER A 81 9.33 17.23 -10.83
N ASP A 82 8.03 17.48 -10.83
CA ASP A 82 7.25 18.40 -9.97
C ASP A 82 6.35 17.68 -8.93
N GLY A 83 6.15 16.36 -9.05
CA GLY A 83 5.07 15.64 -8.36
C GLY A 83 5.31 15.33 -6.88
N ALA A 84 6.56 15.22 -6.43
CA ALA A 84 6.90 15.06 -5.01
C ALA A 84 8.34 15.52 -4.73
N ALA A 85 8.49 16.78 -4.32
CA ALA A 85 9.80 17.37 -4.01
C ALA A 85 10.34 16.96 -2.63
N SER A 86 9.54 16.30 -1.79
CA SER A 86 9.93 15.83 -0.45
C SER A 86 9.47 14.40 -0.19
N PRO A 87 10.12 13.65 0.71
CA PRO A 87 9.68 12.32 1.12
C PRO A 87 8.24 12.31 1.61
N GLU A 88 7.83 13.31 2.39
CA GLU A 88 6.47 13.44 2.91
C GLU A 88 5.43 13.62 1.79
N ALA A 89 5.77 14.37 0.75
CA ALA A 89 4.91 14.53 -0.41
C ALA A 89 4.79 13.22 -1.21
N ALA A 90 5.88 12.46 -1.34
CA ALA A 90 5.87 11.16 -2.01
C ALA A 90 5.03 10.12 -1.25
N GLU A 91 5.14 10.10 0.07
CA GLU A 91 4.33 9.27 0.96
C GLU A 91 2.84 9.62 0.86
N PHE A 92 2.51 10.90 0.91
CA PHE A 92 1.14 11.37 0.85
C PHE A 92 0.47 11.08 -0.49
N TRP A 93 1.20 11.31 -1.58
CA TRP A 93 0.76 10.88 -2.91
C TRP A 93 0.54 9.36 -2.96
N GLY A 94 1.42 8.61 -2.28
CA GLY A 94 1.31 7.16 -2.10
C GLY A 94 -0.02 6.71 -1.54
N VAL A 95 -0.61 7.45 -0.59
CA VAL A 95 -1.94 7.14 -0.06
C VAL A 95 -2.99 7.17 -1.16
N GLY A 96 -3.08 8.27 -1.91
CA GLY A 96 -4.04 8.39 -3.01
C GLY A 96 -3.86 7.30 -4.07
N TYR A 97 -2.61 7.00 -4.42
CA TYR A 97 -2.30 5.92 -5.36
C TYR A 97 -2.69 4.54 -4.83
N ALA A 98 -2.44 4.25 -3.56
CA ALA A 98 -2.84 3.00 -2.94
C ALA A 98 -4.36 2.78 -3.01
N LEU A 99 -5.14 3.85 -2.83
CA LEU A 99 -6.60 3.77 -2.90
C LEU A 99 -7.10 3.61 -4.35
N ARG A 100 -6.63 4.47 -5.25
CA ARG A 100 -7.15 4.57 -6.63
C ARG A 100 -6.56 3.57 -7.60
N ASP A 101 -5.27 3.28 -7.49
CA ASP A 101 -4.51 2.53 -8.49
C ASP A 101 -4.14 1.11 -8.02
N ILE A 102 -4.44 0.77 -6.76
CA ILE A 102 -4.26 -0.57 -6.20
C ILE A 102 -5.59 -1.10 -5.64
N ALA A 103 -6.17 -0.44 -4.63
CA ALA A 103 -7.35 -0.98 -3.95
C ALA A 103 -8.59 -0.99 -4.86
N LEU A 104 -8.87 0.11 -5.57
CA LEU A 104 -10.04 0.20 -6.44
C LEU A 104 -10.07 -0.90 -7.53
N PRO A 105 -9.01 -1.13 -8.35
CA PRO A 105 -9.00 -2.23 -9.30
C PRO A 105 -9.16 -3.61 -8.65
N ILE A 106 -8.58 -3.83 -7.47
CA ILE A 106 -8.74 -5.11 -6.75
C ILE A 106 -10.20 -5.33 -6.35
N LEU A 107 -10.87 -4.32 -5.84
CA LEU A 107 -12.27 -4.40 -5.39
C LEU A 107 -13.25 -4.47 -6.57
N GLU A 108 -12.90 -3.86 -7.71
CA GLU A 108 -13.76 -3.79 -8.90
C GLU A 108 -13.60 -4.99 -9.84
N GLU A 109 -12.37 -5.45 -10.06
CA GLU A 109 -12.03 -6.33 -11.19
C GLU A 109 -11.47 -7.69 -10.75
N ASP A 110 -11.11 -7.86 -9.48
CA ASP A 110 -10.48 -9.07 -8.95
C ASP A 110 -11.27 -9.67 -7.77
N PRO A 111 -12.38 -10.37 -8.02
CA PRO A 111 -13.18 -10.99 -6.96
C PRO A 111 -12.37 -11.90 -6.04
N VAL A 112 -11.33 -12.58 -6.57
CA VAL A 112 -10.50 -13.46 -5.74
C VAL A 112 -9.79 -12.69 -4.65
N ASN A 113 -9.34 -11.47 -4.92
CA ASN A 113 -8.65 -10.61 -3.96
C ASN A 113 -9.58 -9.60 -3.26
N GLY A 114 -10.67 -9.20 -3.90
CA GLY A 114 -11.64 -8.21 -3.43
C GLY A 114 -12.79 -8.76 -2.59
N ASP A 115 -13.26 -9.99 -2.85
CA ASP A 115 -14.40 -10.55 -2.13
C ASP A 115 -14.10 -10.71 -0.62
N GLY A 116 -15.05 -10.27 0.20
CA GLY A 116 -14.93 -10.31 1.66
C GLY A 116 -13.98 -9.25 2.25
N VAL A 117 -13.42 -8.35 1.43
CA VAL A 117 -12.72 -7.18 1.94
C VAL A 117 -13.74 -6.24 2.58
N THR A 118 -13.55 -5.95 3.86
CA THR A 118 -14.33 -4.99 4.65
C THR A 118 -13.53 -3.73 4.97
N ALA A 119 -12.20 -3.77 4.79
CA ALA A 119 -11.32 -2.65 5.05
C ALA A 119 -10.11 -2.61 4.10
N VAL A 120 -9.73 -1.41 3.66
CA VAL A 120 -8.46 -1.12 2.98
C VAL A 120 -7.53 -0.45 3.98
N ALA A 121 -6.45 -1.14 4.36
CA ALA A 121 -5.51 -0.67 5.37
C ALA A 121 -4.21 -0.22 4.71
N VAL A 122 -3.97 1.09 4.70
CA VAL A 122 -2.73 1.70 4.20
C VAL A 122 -1.75 1.89 5.36
N TYR A 123 -0.55 1.35 5.24
CA TYR A 123 0.53 1.45 6.22
C TYR A 123 1.64 2.34 5.69
N THR A 124 2.08 3.32 6.48
CA THR A 124 3.16 4.26 6.16
C THR A 124 3.97 4.56 7.42
N ASP A 125 5.26 4.83 7.29
CA ASP A 125 6.07 5.33 8.40
C ASP A 125 6.11 6.87 8.51
N SER A 126 5.43 7.54 7.58
CA SER A 126 5.28 8.99 7.60
C SER A 126 4.25 9.45 8.62
N MET A 127 4.73 9.85 9.80
CA MET A 127 3.89 10.50 10.80
C MET A 127 3.28 11.81 10.27
N TRP A 128 3.93 12.46 9.29
CA TRP A 128 3.37 13.64 8.63
C TRP A 128 2.09 13.31 7.87
N VAL A 129 2.04 12.20 7.13
CA VAL A 129 0.84 11.73 6.43
C VAL A 129 -0.29 11.49 7.43
N ALA A 130 -0.03 10.74 8.50
CA ALA A 130 -1.03 10.47 9.53
C ALA A 130 -1.58 11.77 10.15
N LYS A 131 -0.70 12.71 10.51
CA LYS A 131 -1.11 14.02 11.03
C LYS A 131 -1.88 14.86 10.00
N LYS A 132 -1.47 14.84 8.74
CA LYS A 132 -2.14 15.61 7.69
C LYS A 132 -3.57 15.12 7.46
N LEU A 133 -3.76 13.80 7.43
CA LEU A 133 -5.08 13.19 7.30
C LEU A 133 -5.95 13.37 8.55
N SER A 134 -5.35 13.61 9.73
CA SER A 134 -6.12 13.85 10.96
C SER A 134 -6.62 15.30 11.11
N GLN A 135 -6.22 16.23 10.23
CA GLN A 135 -6.54 17.67 10.36
C GLN A 135 -8.01 18.04 10.08
N VAL A 136 -8.89 17.07 9.81
CA VAL A 136 -10.30 17.31 9.47
C VAL A 136 -11.13 17.77 10.66
N GLU A 137 -10.73 17.43 11.89
CA GLU A 137 -11.55 17.68 13.07
C GLU A 137 -11.85 19.18 13.24
N GLY A 138 -13.14 19.53 13.27
CA GLY A 138 -13.62 20.91 13.42
C GLY A 138 -13.50 21.81 12.19
N LYS A 139 -13.16 21.28 11.00
CA LYS A 139 -13.07 22.05 9.75
C LYS A 139 -14.36 21.97 8.92
N ASP A 140 -14.78 23.11 8.36
CA ASP A 140 -15.91 23.15 7.43
C ASP A 140 -15.54 22.49 6.09
N ARG A 141 -16.21 21.39 5.77
CA ARG A 141 -15.98 20.59 4.55
C ARG A 141 -16.77 21.09 3.34
N SER A 142 -17.73 22.00 3.50
CA SER A 142 -18.57 22.47 2.38
C SER A 142 -17.77 23.27 1.35
N THR A 143 -16.73 23.96 1.79
CA THR A 143 -15.89 24.82 0.94
C THR A 143 -14.55 24.21 0.61
N TRP A 144 -14.12 23.17 1.35
CA TRP A 144 -12.77 22.59 1.31
C TRP A 144 -11.63 23.63 1.30
N ALA A 145 -11.90 24.86 1.73
CA ALA A 145 -10.98 25.99 1.56
C ALA A 145 -9.70 25.82 2.37
N TRP A 146 -9.74 24.98 3.42
CA TRP A 146 -8.63 24.65 4.29
C TRP A 146 -7.74 23.51 3.76
N ALA A 147 -8.22 22.71 2.80
CA ALA A 147 -7.52 21.55 2.28
C ALA A 147 -6.86 21.86 0.92
N ASP A 148 -5.63 21.42 0.72
CA ASP A 148 -5.03 21.39 -0.62
C ASP A 148 -5.70 20.32 -1.50
N GLU A 149 -5.50 20.41 -2.82
CA GLU A 149 -6.16 19.51 -3.77
C GLU A 149 -5.77 18.04 -3.57
N GLY A 150 -4.53 17.77 -3.17
CA GLY A 150 -4.09 16.40 -2.88
C GLY A 150 -4.89 15.79 -1.73
N LEU A 151 -5.11 16.56 -0.67
CA LEU A 151 -5.92 16.14 0.46
C LEU A 151 -7.40 15.94 0.08
N ARG A 152 -7.98 16.87 -0.70
CA ARG A 152 -9.34 16.70 -1.22
C ARG A 152 -9.48 15.43 -2.03
N GLN A 153 -8.50 15.14 -2.89
CA GLN A 153 -8.55 13.96 -3.74
C GLN A 153 -8.48 12.67 -2.92
N VAL A 154 -7.60 12.59 -1.92
CA VAL A 154 -7.55 11.41 -1.03
C VAL A 154 -8.90 11.18 -0.33
N TYR A 155 -9.57 12.22 0.15
CA TYR A 155 -10.90 12.06 0.74
C TYR A 155 -11.95 11.61 -0.26
N ARG A 156 -11.95 12.13 -1.49
CA ARG A 156 -12.85 11.66 -2.55
C ARG A 156 -12.63 10.18 -2.85
N ASP A 157 -11.36 9.75 -2.90
CA ASP A 157 -11.02 8.34 -3.14
C ASP A 157 -11.52 7.45 -1.98
N ILE A 158 -11.42 7.91 -0.72
CA ILE A 158 -11.98 7.22 0.46
C ILE A 158 -13.50 7.10 0.39
N GLU A 159 -14.19 8.20 0.08
CA GLU A 159 -15.64 8.24 -0.02
C GLU A 159 -16.14 7.34 -1.15
N LEU A 160 -15.47 7.35 -2.31
CA LEU A 160 -15.76 6.46 -3.43
C LEU A 160 -15.67 5.00 -3.02
N LEU A 161 -14.60 4.59 -2.33
CA LEU A 161 -14.44 3.20 -1.88
C LEU A 161 -15.54 2.79 -0.89
N ALA A 162 -15.88 3.67 0.04
CA ALA A 162 -16.91 3.42 1.04
C ALA A 162 -18.31 3.32 0.43
N GLU A 163 -18.69 4.26 -0.43
CA GLU A 163 -20.02 4.29 -1.04
C GLU A 163 -20.23 3.13 -2.01
N ARG A 164 -19.19 2.76 -2.76
CA ARG A 164 -19.30 1.78 -3.82
C ARG A 164 -19.14 0.33 -3.34
N PHE A 165 -18.27 0.10 -2.36
CA PHE A 165 -17.93 -1.25 -1.91
C PHE A 165 -18.24 -1.51 -0.43
N GLY A 166 -18.70 -0.50 0.32
CA GLY A 166 -18.97 -0.65 1.75
C GLY A 166 -17.72 -0.90 2.59
N VAL A 167 -16.53 -0.55 2.08
CA VAL A 167 -15.26 -0.76 2.78
C VAL A 167 -14.89 0.46 3.61
N ARG A 168 -14.30 0.24 4.79
CA ARG A 168 -13.61 1.29 5.53
C ARG A 168 -12.17 1.45 5.03
N VAL A 169 -11.62 2.65 5.10
CA VAL A 169 -10.21 2.95 4.84
C VAL A 169 -9.51 3.22 6.17
N GLU A 170 -8.40 2.55 6.41
CA GLU A 170 -7.59 2.75 7.60
C GLU A 170 -6.21 3.22 7.21
N VAL A 171 -5.72 4.32 7.79
CA VAL A 171 -4.34 4.78 7.63
C VAL A 171 -3.59 4.56 8.92
N ASN A 172 -2.58 3.69 8.85
CA ASN A 172 -1.90 3.10 9.99
C ASN A 172 -0.44 3.56 9.99
N TRP A 173 -0.05 4.37 10.98
CA TRP A 173 1.36 4.71 11.15
C TRP A 173 2.15 3.54 11.74
N VAL A 174 3.34 3.28 11.20
CA VAL A 174 4.28 2.27 11.70
C VAL A 174 5.68 2.86 11.85
N PRO A 175 6.52 2.37 12.77
CA PRO A 175 7.91 2.84 12.83
C PRO A 175 8.70 2.36 11.61
N GLY A 176 9.41 3.29 10.97
CA GLY A 176 10.33 2.98 9.88
C GLY A 176 11.52 2.14 10.33
N HIS A 177 12.09 1.37 9.40
CA HIS A 177 13.25 0.49 9.62
C HIS A 177 13.11 -0.47 10.81
N SER A 178 11.89 -0.93 11.06
CA SER A 178 11.54 -1.76 12.22
C SER A 178 11.53 -3.27 11.95
N GLY A 179 11.85 -3.67 10.71
CA GLY A 179 11.89 -5.08 10.32
C GLY A 179 10.53 -5.67 9.94
N VAL A 180 9.50 -4.82 9.75
CA VAL A 180 8.19 -5.25 9.24
C VAL A 180 8.27 -5.45 7.73
N ASP A 181 8.22 -6.71 7.27
CA ASP A 181 8.50 -7.07 5.88
C ASP A 181 7.75 -6.22 4.83
N GLY A 182 6.47 -5.89 5.05
CA GLY A 182 5.71 -5.04 4.11
C GLY A 182 6.28 -3.62 3.98
N ASN A 183 6.62 -2.99 5.11
CA ASN A 183 7.26 -1.67 5.14
C ASN A 183 8.65 -1.71 4.50
N GLU A 184 9.45 -2.73 4.82
CA GLU A 184 10.81 -2.85 4.29
C GLU A 184 10.82 -3.14 2.78
N LEU A 185 9.82 -3.87 2.28
CA LEU A 185 9.63 -4.08 0.84
C LEU A 185 9.23 -2.77 0.15
N ALA A 186 8.30 -2.01 0.72
CA ALA A 186 7.91 -0.70 0.17
C ALA A 186 9.12 0.25 0.10
N ASN A 187 9.90 0.36 1.18
CA ASN A 187 11.15 1.13 1.23
C ASN A 187 12.15 0.69 0.15
N TYR A 188 12.42 -0.62 0.08
CA TYR A 188 13.33 -1.19 -0.92
C TYR A 188 12.91 -0.83 -2.34
N VAL A 189 11.60 -0.93 -2.62
CA VAL A 189 11.04 -0.63 -3.95
C VAL A 189 11.12 0.86 -4.25
N ALA A 190 10.84 1.72 -3.28
CA ALA A 190 10.94 3.17 -3.42
C ALA A 190 12.39 3.58 -3.77
N GLN A 191 13.36 3.11 -3.00
CA GLN A 191 14.79 3.36 -3.21
C GLN A 191 15.31 2.80 -4.54
N SER A 192 14.88 1.60 -4.90
CA SER A 192 15.25 0.99 -6.18
C SER A 192 14.66 1.77 -7.36
N THR A 193 13.46 2.31 -7.19
CA THR A 193 12.77 3.10 -8.22
C THR A 193 13.39 4.48 -8.40
N THR A 194 13.83 5.14 -7.33
CA THR A 194 14.59 6.40 -7.46
C THR A 194 15.99 6.19 -8.02
N GLY A 195 16.57 4.99 -7.81
CA GLY A 195 17.96 4.70 -8.12
C GLY A 195 18.91 5.16 -7.01
N ALA A 196 18.45 5.19 -5.76
CA ALA A 196 19.26 5.56 -4.61
C ALA A 196 20.51 4.67 -4.50
N SER A 197 21.68 5.32 -4.37
CA SER A 197 22.98 4.65 -4.25
C SER A 197 23.12 3.93 -2.92
N THR A 198 23.76 2.75 -2.95
CA THR A 198 24.10 1.97 -1.76
C THR A 198 25.41 2.42 -1.10
N GLN A 199 26.16 3.34 -1.72
CA GLN A 199 27.52 3.72 -1.28
C GLN A 199 27.57 4.31 0.13
N ASN A 200 26.47 4.92 0.60
CA ASN A 200 26.37 5.54 1.91
C ASN A 200 25.53 4.73 2.92
N MET A 201 25.17 3.49 2.59
CA MET A 201 24.38 2.65 3.51
C MET A 201 25.27 2.01 4.56
N GLY A 202 24.84 2.07 5.83
CA GLY A 202 25.47 1.30 6.90
C GLY A 202 25.33 -0.21 6.69
N ALA A 203 26.20 -1.00 7.31
CA ALA A 203 26.25 -2.45 7.13
C ALA A 203 24.89 -3.15 7.34
N ARG A 204 24.11 -2.72 8.35
CA ARG A 204 22.76 -3.26 8.60
C ARG A 204 21.79 -2.99 7.43
N ALA A 205 21.80 -1.78 6.89
CA ALA A 205 20.95 -1.40 5.76
C ALA A 205 21.34 -2.17 4.48
N LEU A 206 22.64 -2.44 4.27
CA LEU A 206 23.11 -3.26 3.15
C LEU A 206 22.63 -4.72 3.27
N VAL A 207 22.75 -5.32 4.45
CA VAL A 207 22.27 -6.68 4.71
C VAL A 207 20.75 -6.77 4.48
N GLN A 208 20.01 -5.79 4.99
CA GLN A 208 18.57 -5.71 4.82
C GLN A 208 18.17 -5.53 3.35
N ARG A 209 18.85 -4.65 2.61
CA ARG A 209 18.64 -4.46 1.18
C ARG A 209 18.88 -5.74 0.40
N LYS A 210 19.98 -6.46 0.68
CA LYS A 210 20.27 -7.74 0.04
C LYS A 210 19.20 -8.78 0.33
N ARG A 211 18.73 -8.88 1.59
CA ARG A 211 17.60 -9.74 1.96
C ARG A 211 16.35 -9.40 1.13
N MET A 212 16.02 -8.12 0.97
CA MET A 212 14.87 -7.68 0.17
C MET A 212 15.06 -7.99 -1.33
N GLU A 213 16.25 -7.77 -1.88
CA GLU A 213 16.57 -8.13 -3.27
C GLU A 213 16.39 -9.63 -3.52
N ASP A 214 16.92 -10.48 -2.63
CA ASP A 214 16.78 -11.93 -2.72
C ASP A 214 15.31 -12.35 -2.62
N LEU A 215 14.51 -11.74 -1.73
CA LEU A 215 13.07 -11.99 -1.62
C LEU A 215 12.31 -11.62 -2.89
N VAL A 216 12.57 -10.44 -3.45
CA VAL A 216 11.95 -9.98 -4.71
C VAL A 216 12.34 -10.90 -5.86
N ARG A 217 13.62 -11.30 -5.96
CA ARG A 217 14.10 -12.22 -6.99
C ARG A 217 13.46 -13.60 -6.88
N GLN A 218 13.38 -14.17 -5.67
CA GLN A 218 12.74 -15.47 -5.45
C GLN A 218 11.25 -15.44 -5.80
N ARG A 219 10.57 -14.33 -5.51
CA ARG A 219 9.17 -14.12 -5.94
C ARG A 219 9.05 -14.09 -7.46
N ASP A 220 9.86 -13.29 -8.15
CA ASP A 220 9.77 -13.15 -9.61
C ASP A 220 9.97 -14.51 -10.31
N VAL A 221 10.84 -15.36 -9.77
CA VAL A 221 11.00 -16.75 -10.23
C VAL A 221 9.72 -17.57 -10.01
N ARG A 222 9.11 -17.49 -8.83
CA ARG A 222 7.86 -18.21 -8.51
C ARG A 222 6.68 -17.75 -9.37
N MET A 223 6.52 -16.44 -9.57
CA MET A 223 5.48 -15.85 -10.41
C MET A 223 5.60 -16.34 -11.85
N ARG A 224 6.79 -16.29 -12.45
CA ARG A 224 7.03 -16.80 -13.81
C ARG A 224 6.74 -18.30 -13.92
N ALA A 225 7.11 -19.08 -12.91
CA ALA A 225 6.81 -20.51 -12.88
C ALA A 225 5.28 -20.77 -12.78
N GLY A 226 4.56 -19.99 -11.99
CA GLY A 226 3.11 -20.05 -11.86
C GLY A 226 2.37 -19.64 -13.14
N GLU A 227 2.81 -18.59 -13.81
CA GLU A 227 2.29 -18.18 -15.12
C GLU A 227 2.51 -19.25 -16.19
N HIS A 228 3.70 -19.86 -16.20
CA HIS A 228 4.00 -20.96 -17.12
C HIS A 228 3.07 -22.15 -16.90
N ARG A 229 2.83 -22.55 -15.64
CA ARG A 229 1.88 -23.62 -15.29
C ARG A 229 0.45 -23.27 -15.74
N ARG A 230 -0.02 -22.05 -15.47
CA ARG A 230 -1.37 -21.59 -15.89
C ARG A 230 -1.53 -21.64 -17.41
N ARG A 231 -0.50 -21.23 -18.15
CA ARG A 231 -0.49 -21.30 -19.61
C ARG A 231 -0.57 -22.75 -20.10
N GLN A 232 0.23 -23.66 -19.54
CA GLN A 232 0.21 -25.08 -19.89
C GLN A 232 -1.16 -25.71 -19.60
N GLN A 233 -1.75 -25.44 -18.43
CA GLN A 233 -3.09 -25.94 -18.08
C GLN A 233 -4.17 -25.43 -19.04
N ARG A 234 -4.10 -24.15 -19.43
CA ARG A 234 -5.04 -23.57 -20.40
C ARG A 234 -4.90 -24.21 -21.78
N GLU A 235 -3.66 -24.44 -22.23
CA GLU A 235 -3.38 -25.12 -23.50
C GLU A 235 -3.87 -26.58 -23.47
N GLN A 236 -3.71 -27.29 -22.34
CA GLN A 236 -4.21 -28.66 -22.17
C GLN A 236 -5.75 -28.71 -22.19
N ARG A 237 -6.44 -27.83 -21.44
CA ARG A 237 -7.92 -27.76 -21.45
C ARG A 237 -8.48 -27.47 -22.83
N LEU A 238 -7.82 -26.60 -23.60
CA LEU A 238 -8.20 -26.34 -24.98
C LEU A 238 -8.07 -27.63 -25.79
N ARG A 239 -6.94 -28.34 -25.73
CA ARG A 239 -6.76 -29.62 -26.45
C ARG A 239 -7.82 -30.65 -26.08
N ASP A 240 -8.12 -30.80 -24.80
CA ASP A 240 -9.11 -31.79 -24.32
C ASP A 240 -10.54 -31.43 -24.75
N SER A 241 -10.86 -30.16 -25.01
CA SER A 241 -12.17 -29.73 -25.54
C SER A 241 -12.39 -30.00 -27.03
N TRP A 242 -11.34 -30.33 -27.78
CA TRP A 242 -11.41 -30.65 -29.22
C TRP A 242 -11.48 -32.17 -29.50
N HIS A 243 -11.44 -33.01 -28.46
CA HIS A 243 -11.51 -34.47 -28.53
C HIS A 243 -12.78 -34.99 -27.86
#